data_AF-A0A0B1T3Y4-F1
#
_entry.id   AF-A0A0B1T3Y4-F1
#
_cell.length_a   1.000
_cell.length_b   1.000
_cell.length_c   1.000
_cell.angle_alpha   90.00
_cell.angle_beta   90.00
_cell.angle_gamma   90.00
#
_symmetry.space_group_name_H-M   'P 1'
#
loop_
_entity.id
_entity.type
_entity.pdbx_description
1 polymer ?
#
loop_
_entity_poly.entity_id
_entity_poly.type
_entity_poly.pdbx_seq_one_letter_code
_entity_poly.pdbx_strand_id
1 'polypeptide(L)'
;LQAFEFSCGTDVPSEVCDRDHYETINATEAATYFIQNYGYRRVLEKSICLRDGNCFDIVDGVVYLDDRYVFTRDIAEGDLLLSRMYLKLPRKVNYATYNIYDTAQWKVNKTRLDFASYTTTMIEEMFTSGAVDMSRETEAQVLSIGLGAGFVNSYLHHNYPKLNITVVDIEPKIVDVCLRWFDLQLDERHRAIVADGVKFIHDAAKEGRKYDAVHIDACTTDLSSELACPIPIFLNPETVAALSKILTKKGSSSEFFFPFIKYSH
;
A
#
# COMPACT_ATOMS: atom_id res chain seq x y z
N LEU A 1 2.12 -8.42 26.24
CA LEU A 1 1.82 -7.33 25.30
C LEU A 1 0.32 -7.07 25.39
N GLN A 2 -0.08 -6.09 26.20
CA GLN A 2 -1.48 -5.69 26.33
C GLN A 2 -1.92 -5.05 25.02
N ALA A 3 -3.00 -5.56 24.43
CA ALA A 3 -3.72 -4.85 23.37
C ALA A 3 -4.24 -3.54 23.97
N PHE A 4 -3.64 -2.41 23.55
CA PHE A 4 -4.16 -1.10 23.88
C PHE A 4 -5.40 -0.86 23.02
N GLU A 5 -6.58 -0.95 23.63
CA GLU A 5 -7.81 -0.40 23.07
C GLU A 5 -7.69 1.14 23.08
N PHE A 6 -7.54 1.75 21.91
CA PHE A 6 -7.53 3.20 21.77
C PHE A 6 -8.97 3.75 21.86
N SER A 7 -9.24 4.59 22.86
CA SER A 7 -10.51 5.33 22.98
C SER A 7 -10.47 6.63 22.15
N CYS A 8 -11.42 6.81 21.20
CA CYS A 8 -11.64 8.11 20.53
C CYS A 8 -12.16 9.09 21.59
N GLY A 9 -11.46 10.22 21.80
CA GLY A 9 -11.95 11.36 22.55
C GLY A 9 -13.11 12.07 21.85
N THR A 10 -13.82 12.94 22.58
CA THR A 10 -15.08 13.59 22.18
C THR A 10 -14.95 14.66 21.08
N ASP A 11 -13.73 14.99 20.65
CA ASP A 11 -13.47 16.15 19.78
C ASP A 11 -13.10 15.76 18.33
N VAL A 12 -13.27 14.49 17.95
CA VAL A 12 -12.95 13.98 16.60
C VAL A 12 -14.23 13.97 15.73
N PRO A 13 -14.22 14.57 14.52
CA PRO A 13 -15.36 14.51 13.60
C PRO A 13 -15.79 13.06 13.34
N SER A 14 -17.10 12.81 13.31
CA SER A 14 -17.69 11.47 13.22
C SER A 14 -17.27 10.68 11.97
N GLU A 15 -16.77 11.35 10.94
CA GLU A 15 -16.26 10.72 9.71
C GLU A 15 -14.88 10.05 9.91
N VAL A 16 -14.17 10.39 10.99
CA VAL A 16 -12.74 10.06 11.20
C VAL A 16 -12.54 8.92 12.22
N CYS A 17 -13.54 8.65 13.07
CA CYS A 17 -13.62 7.39 13.81
C CYS A 17 -14.53 6.46 13.00
N ASP A 18 -13.98 5.48 12.27
CA ASP A 18 -14.75 4.37 11.66
C ASP A 18 -15.28 3.44 12.79
N ARG A 19 -16.11 4.03 13.65
CA ARG A 19 -16.79 3.48 14.84
C ARG A 19 -18.29 3.34 14.60
N ASP A 20 -18.77 3.56 13.40
CA ASP A 20 -20.11 3.13 13.07
C ASP A 20 -20.08 1.60 13.01
N HIS A 21 -20.59 0.94 14.06
CA HIS A 21 -21.00 -0.46 13.99
C HIS A 21 -22.21 -0.56 13.05
N TYR A 22 -21.96 -0.45 11.75
CA TYR A 22 -22.95 -0.71 10.72
C TYR A 22 -22.95 -2.20 10.38
N GLU A 23 -24.14 -2.75 10.16
CA GLU A 23 -24.26 -4.07 9.58
C GLU A 23 -23.72 -4.05 8.14
N THR A 24 -22.75 -4.91 7.86
CA THR A 24 -22.27 -5.21 6.52
C THR A 24 -22.97 -6.44 5.96
N ILE A 25 -22.84 -6.67 4.67
CA ILE A 25 -23.26 -7.94 4.07
C ILE A 25 -22.51 -9.12 4.71
N ASN A 26 -23.12 -10.31 4.68
CA ASN A 26 -22.48 -11.51 5.20
C ASN A 26 -21.31 -11.93 4.27
N ALA A 27 -20.12 -12.11 4.84
CA ALA A 27 -18.92 -12.47 4.08
C ALA A 27 -19.04 -13.81 3.35
N THR A 28 -19.67 -14.81 3.98
CA THR A 28 -19.87 -16.16 3.42
C THR A 28 -20.87 -16.15 2.28
N GLU A 29 -21.97 -15.39 2.40
CA GLU A 29 -22.94 -15.21 1.31
C GLU A 29 -22.28 -14.50 0.12
N ALA A 30 -21.54 -13.42 0.40
CA ALA A 30 -20.81 -12.70 -0.64
C ALA A 30 -19.75 -13.58 -1.32
N ALA A 31 -19.03 -14.41 -0.55
CA ALA A 31 -18.03 -15.31 -1.09
C ALA A 31 -18.67 -16.40 -1.94
N THR A 32 -19.80 -16.96 -1.50
CA THR A 32 -20.58 -17.92 -2.27
C THR A 32 -21.01 -17.32 -3.62
N TYR A 33 -21.57 -16.11 -3.60
CA TYR A 33 -21.94 -15.40 -4.82
C TYR A 33 -20.72 -15.20 -5.74
N PHE A 34 -19.62 -14.72 -5.19
CA PHE A 34 -18.40 -14.44 -5.95
C PHE A 34 -17.85 -15.72 -6.61
N ILE A 35 -17.71 -16.80 -5.83
CA ILE A 35 -17.18 -18.09 -6.30
C ILE A 35 -18.07 -18.69 -7.38
N GLN A 36 -19.39 -18.61 -7.24
CA GLN A 36 -20.31 -19.14 -8.25
C GLN A 36 -20.25 -18.38 -9.59
N ASN A 37 -20.00 -17.07 -9.56
CA ASN A 37 -20.01 -16.23 -10.76
C ASN A 37 -18.63 -16.08 -11.42
N TYR A 38 -17.57 -16.09 -10.62
CA TYR A 38 -16.22 -15.75 -11.07
C TYR A 38 -15.14 -16.78 -10.66
N GLY A 39 -15.50 -17.82 -9.92
CA GLY A 39 -14.52 -18.66 -9.22
C GLY A 39 -13.80 -17.85 -8.13
N TYR A 40 -12.54 -18.17 -7.84
CA TYR A 40 -11.78 -17.51 -6.78
C TYR A 40 -11.14 -16.17 -7.21
N ARG A 41 -11.26 -15.81 -8.50
CA ARG A 41 -10.58 -14.64 -9.07
C ARG A 41 -11.40 -14.01 -10.19
N ARG A 42 -11.68 -12.71 -10.07
CA ARG A 42 -12.38 -11.90 -11.07
C ARG A 42 -11.44 -10.86 -11.64
N VAL A 43 -11.30 -10.81 -12.97
CA VAL A 43 -10.50 -9.76 -13.62
C VAL A 43 -11.37 -8.52 -13.86
N LEU A 44 -10.92 -7.36 -13.36
CA LEU A 44 -11.59 -6.06 -13.52
C LEU A 44 -11.06 -5.29 -14.73
N GLU A 45 -9.74 -5.28 -14.93
CA GLU A 45 -9.08 -4.63 -16.07
C GLU A 45 -7.91 -5.51 -16.51
N LYS A 46 -7.74 -5.69 -17.83
CA LYS A 46 -6.72 -6.56 -18.40
C LYS A 46 -5.60 -5.78 -19.09
N SER A 47 -4.40 -6.33 -19.04
CA SER A 47 -3.27 -5.97 -19.89
C SER A 47 -2.91 -4.49 -19.83
N ILE A 48 -2.77 -3.97 -18.62
CA ILE A 48 -2.24 -2.63 -18.36
C ILE A 48 -0.72 -2.72 -18.45
N CYS A 49 -0.17 -2.28 -19.58
CA CYS A 49 1.26 -2.43 -19.87
C CYS A 49 2.09 -1.22 -19.46
N LEU A 50 3.15 -1.42 -18.70
CA LEU A 50 4.14 -0.43 -18.26
C LEU A 50 5.06 0.01 -19.42
N ARG A 51 5.96 0.98 -19.17
CA ARG A 51 6.87 1.49 -20.20
C ARG A 51 7.92 0.48 -20.64
N ASP A 52 8.27 -0.46 -19.76
CA ASP A 52 9.20 -1.55 -20.02
C ASP A 52 8.59 -2.69 -20.86
N GLY A 53 7.28 -2.63 -21.13
CA GLY A 53 6.54 -3.63 -21.90
C GLY A 53 5.90 -4.73 -21.05
N ASN A 54 6.19 -4.81 -19.75
CA ASN A 54 5.53 -5.75 -18.84
C ASN A 54 4.08 -5.31 -18.62
N CYS A 55 3.16 -6.27 -18.52
CA CYS A 55 1.73 -5.98 -18.38
C CYS A 55 1.15 -6.70 -17.17
N PHE A 56 0.24 -6.04 -16.47
CA PHE A 56 -0.51 -6.62 -15.36
C PHE A 56 -2.01 -6.45 -15.56
N ASP A 57 -2.76 -7.23 -14.77
CA ASP A 57 -4.20 -7.16 -14.65
C ASP A 57 -4.58 -6.60 -13.27
N ILE A 58 -5.78 -6.00 -13.19
CA ILE A 58 -6.44 -5.67 -11.91
C ILE A 58 -7.46 -6.76 -11.64
N VAL A 59 -7.31 -7.41 -10.49
CA VAL A 59 -8.14 -8.56 -10.15
C VAL A 59 -8.67 -8.45 -8.74
N ASP A 60 -9.95 -8.79 -8.57
CA ASP A 60 -10.52 -9.05 -7.27
C ASP A 60 -10.40 -10.55 -6.97
N GLY A 61 -10.10 -10.87 -5.71
CA GLY A 61 -9.98 -12.24 -5.21
C GLY A 61 -10.79 -12.47 -3.95
N VAL A 62 -11.07 -13.72 -3.66
CA VAL A 62 -11.66 -14.16 -2.39
C VAL A 62 -10.80 -15.26 -1.76
N VAL A 63 -10.44 -15.06 -0.50
CA VAL A 63 -9.55 -15.96 0.26
C VAL A 63 -10.22 -16.30 1.60
N TYR A 64 -10.03 -17.51 2.09
CA TYR A 64 -10.45 -17.91 3.43
C TYR A 64 -9.25 -17.81 4.38
N LEU A 65 -9.33 -16.91 5.35
CA LEU A 65 -8.24 -16.59 6.29
C LEU A 65 -8.84 -16.31 7.68
N ASP A 66 -8.23 -16.83 8.75
CA ASP A 66 -8.67 -16.63 10.13
C ASP A 66 -10.18 -16.93 10.35
N ASP A 67 -10.62 -18.08 9.87
CA ASP A 67 -12.02 -18.54 9.95
C ASP A 67 -13.06 -17.62 9.31
N ARG A 68 -12.66 -16.82 8.32
CA ARG A 68 -13.56 -15.94 7.57
C ARG A 68 -13.14 -15.75 6.12
N TYR A 69 -14.09 -15.43 5.26
CA TYR A 69 -13.80 -14.97 3.91
C TYR A 69 -13.34 -13.51 3.93
N VAL A 70 -12.23 -13.24 3.24
CA VAL A 70 -11.69 -11.90 2.98
C VAL A 70 -11.60 -11.69 1.49
N PHE A 71 -11.77 -10.44 1.06
CA PHE A 71 -11.73 -10.04 -0.33
C PHE A 71 -10.52 -9.16 -0.56
N THR A 72 -9.86 -9.34 -1.69
CA THR A 72 -8.65 -8.62 -2.07
C THR A 72 -8.87 -7.97 -3.43
N ARG A 73 -8.16 -6.87 -3.64
CA ARG A 73 -7.91 -6.29 -4.94
C ARG A 73 -6.41 -6.28 -5.15
N ASP A 74 -5.99 -6.83 -6.27
CA ASP A 74 -4.61 -7.14 -6.54
C ASP A 74 -4.17 -6.54 -7.89
N ILE A 75 -2.93 -6.08 -7.93
CA ILE A 75 -2.15 -5.93 -9.17
C ILE A 75 -1.47 -7.29 -9.38
N ALA A 76 -1.75 -7.94 -10.51
CA ALA A 76 -1.26 -9.29 -10.76
C ALA A 76 -0.77 -9.49 -12.20
N GLU A 77 0.32 -10.21 -12.38
CA GLU A 77 0.85 -10.64 -13.68
C GLU A 77 0.64 -12.16 -13.82
N GLY A 78 -0.37 -12.58 -14.59
CA GLY A 78 -0.76 -13.99 -14.63
C GLY A 78 -1.21 -14.47 -13.25
N ASP A 79 -0.50 -15.43 -12.66
CA ASP A 79 -0.72 -15.92 -11.30
C ASP A 79 0.21 -15.27 -10.25
N LEU A 80 1.14 -14.41 -10.68
CA LEU A 80 2.05 -13.69 -9.80
C LEU A 80 1.32 -12.50 -9.16
N LEU A 81 1.24 -12.49 -7.84
CA LEU A 81 0.77 -11.34 -7.06
C LEU A 81 1.88 -10.30 -6.95
N LEU A 82 1.66 -9.10 -7.48
CA LEU A 82 2.61 -7.99 -7.39
C LEU A 82 2.32 -7.08 -6.21
N SER A 83 1.04 -6.75 -5.98
CA SER A 83 0.64 -5.92 -4.86
C SER A 83 -0.84 -6.12 -4.52
N ARG A 84 -1.24 -5.92 -3.26
CA ARG A 84 -2.57 -6.25 -2.74
C ARG A 84 -3.12 -5.16 -1.82
N MET A 85 -4.43 -4.96 -1.89
CA MET A 85 -5.22 -4.31 -0.84
C MET A 85 -6.42 -5.18 -0.48
N TYR A 86 -6.82 -5.18 0.80
CA TYR A 86 -8.08 -5.80 1.21
C TYR A 86 -9.26 -4.91 0.84
N LEU A 87 -10.42 -5.50 0.58
CA LEU A 87 -11.68 -4.78 0.38
C LEU A 87 -12.49 -4.74 1.67
N LYS A 88 -13.21 -3.64 1.92
CA LYS A 88 -14.23 -3.55 2.96
C LYS A 88 -15.52 -4.17 2.44
N LEU A 89 -16.17 -4.98 3.26
CA LEU A 89 -17.54 -5.42 2.97
C LEU A 89 -18.46 -4.21 2.98
N PRO A 90 -19.32 -4.03 1.97
CA PRO A 90 -20.23 -2.90 1.92
C PRO A 90 -21.25 -2.98 3.07
N ARG A 91 -21.63 -1.80 3.57
CA ARG A 91 -22.75 -1.63 4.50
C ARG A 91 -24.03 -2.15 3.84
N LYS A 92 -24.86 -2.89 4.59
CA LYS A 92 -26.22 -3.23 4.15
C LYS A 92 -26.99 -1.92 3.98
N VAL A 93 -27.35 -1.61 2.75
CA VAL A 93 -28.24 -0.49 2.42
C VAL A 93 -29.47 -1.02 1.69
N ASN A 94 -30.61 -0.39 1.94
CA ASN A 94 -31.91 -0.86 1.48
C ASN A 94 -32.27 -0.32 0.07
N TYR A 95 -31.27 -0.09 -0.79
CA TYR A 95 -31.46 0.52 -2.10
C TYR A 95 -31.40 -0.53 -3.20
N ALA A 96 -32.52 -0.71 -3.92
CA ALA A 96 -32.70 -1.67 -5.02
C ALA A 96 -31.93 -1.32 -6.32
N THR A 97 -31.01 -0.34 -6.28
CA THR A 97 -30.46 0.30 -7.47
C THR A 97 -29.06 -0.14 -7.88
N TYR A 98 -28.38 -0.97 -7.09
CA TYR A 98 -27.07 -1.53 -7.49
C TYR A 98 -26.84 -2.95 -6.97
N ASN A 99 -26.03 -3.72 -7.70
CA ASN A 99 -25.62 -5.06 -7.25
C ASN A 99 -24.60 -4.93 -6.12
N ILE A 100 -25.03 -5.14 -4.88
CA ILE A 100 -24.17 -5.04 -3.70
C ILE A 100 -22.99 -6.04 -3.72
N TYR A 101 -23.09 -7.12 -4.50
CA TYR A 101 -22.02 -8.11 -4.68
C TYR A 101 -21.04 -7.78 -5.81
N ASP A 102 -21.22 -6.64 -6.49
CA ASP A 102 -20.25 -6.17 -7.47
C ASP A 102 -19.01 -5.59 -6.78
N THR A 103 -18.01 -6.44 -6.59
CA THR A 103 -16.76 -6.12 -5.88
C THR A 103 -15.99 -4.95 -6.50
N ALA A 104 -16.15 -4.69 -7.80
CA ALA A 104 -15.54 -3.53 -8.47
C ALA A 104 -15.90 -2.19 -7.80
N GLN A 105 -17.05 -2.13 -7.14
CA GLN A 105 -17.56 -0.95 -6.44
C GLN A 105 -17.16 -0.88 -4.96
N TRP A 106 -16.58 -1.96 -4.42
CA TRP A 106 -16.21 -2.03 -3.01
C TRP A 106 -14.99 -1.16 -2.73
N LYS A 107 -15.02 -0.51 -1.57
CA LYS A 107 -13.92 0.33 -1.08
C LYS A 107 -12.78 -0.53 -0.57
N VAL A 108 -11.54 -0.10 -0.80
CA VAL A 108 -10.38 -0.72 -0.16
C VAL A 108 -10.37 -0.45 1.34
N ASN A 109 -9.75 -1.35 2.09
CA ASN A 109 -9.58 -1.24 3.52
C ASN A 109 -8.24 -0.57 3.84
N LYS A 110 -8.32 0.65 4.36
CA LYS A 110 -7.17 1.47 4.78
C LYS A 110 -6.94 1.47 6.29
N THR A 111 -7.80 0.82 7.08
CA THR A 111 -7.77 0.91 8.55
C THR A 111 -7.01 -0.24 9.22
N ARG A 112 -6.82 -1.36 8.51
CA ARG A 112 -6.23 -2.57 9.08
C ARG A 112 -4.87 -2.88 8.45
N LEU A 113 -3.89 -3.16 9.33
CA LEU A 113 -2.63 -3.77 8.95
C LEU A 113 -2.81 -5.24 8.60
N ASP A 114 -2.06 -5.69 7.60
CA ASP A 114 -1.89 -7.10 7.33
C ASP A 114 -0.64 -7.61 8.04
N PHE A 115 -0.79 -8.16 9.24
CA PHE A 115 0.34 -8.62 10.04
C PHE A 115 1.13 -9.77 9.42
N ALA A 116 0.60 -10.42 8.37
CA ALA A 116 1.34 -11.42 7.59
C ALA A 116 2.11 -10.81 6.41
N SER A 117 1.98 -9.50 6.16
CA SER A 117 2.61 -8.78 5.05
C SER A 117 3.83 -7.98 5.49
N TYR A 118 4.88 -7.97 4.66
CA TYR A 118 6.08 -7.17 4.85
C TYR A 118 5.79 -5.66 4.96
N THR A 119 4.71 -5.19 4.33
CA THR A 119 4.28 -3.78 4.38
C THR A 119 4.00 -3.33 5.81
N THR A 120 3.52 -4.24 6.67
CA THR A 120 3.32 -3.94 8.09
C THR A 120 4.63 -3.73 8.80
N THR A 121 5.64 -4.56 8.54
CA THR A 121 7.00 -4.37 9.09
C THR A 121 7.60 -3.04 8.64
N MET A 122 7.44 -2.66 7.37
CA MET A 122 7.92 -1.35 6.87
C MET A 122 7.24 -0.18 7.59
N ILE A 123 5.93 -0.24 7.81
CA ILE A 123 5.18 0.77 8.57
C ILE A 123 5.61 0.79 10.04
N GLU A 124 5.81 -0.36 10.67
CA GLU A 124 6.17 -0.43 12.09
C GLU A 124 7.60 0.06 12.36
N GLU A 125 8.51 -0.09 11.40
CA GLU A 125 9.92 0.32 11.54
C GLU A 125 10.05 1.82 11.88
N MET A 126 9.34 2.70 11.18
CA MET A 126 9.43 4.15 11.42
C MET A 126 8.95 4.55 12.83
N PHE A 127 8.02 3.78 13.40
CA PHE A 127 7.51 4.01 14.74
C PHE A 127 8.42 3.39 15.81
N THR A 128 8.85 2.15 15.61
CA THR A 128 9.63 1.38 16.59
C THR A 128 11.09 1.83 16.68
N SER A 129 11.65 2.39 15.61
CA SER A 129 12.96 3.05 15.62
C SER A 129 12.99 4.35 16.43
N GLY A 130 11.82 4.92 16.72
CA GLY A 130 11.67 6.24 17.35
C GLY A 130 11.91 7.41 16.38
N ALA A 131 11.92 7.14 15.07
CA ALA A 131 12.00 8.17 14.04
C ALA A 131 10.72 9.02 13.97
N VAL A 132 9.57 8.38 14.13
CA VAL A 132 8.25 9.00 14.12
C VAL A 132 7.43 8.51 15.30
N ASP A 133 6.75 9.42 15.99
CA ASP A 133 5.86 9.06 17.10
C ASP A 133 4.57 8.40 16.59
N MET A 134 4.16 7.29 17.21
CA MET A 134 2.93 6.56 16.87
C MET A 134 1.68 7.27 17.40
N SER A 135 1.37 8.43 16.84
CA SER A 135 0.24 9.28 17.22
C SER A 135 -0.40 9.93 16.00
N ARG A 136 -1.74 10.04 16.00
CA ARG A 136 -2.50 10.73 14.94
C ARG A 136 -2.15 12.22 14.82
N GLU A 137 -1.63 12.79 15.90
CA GLU A 137 -1.22 14.18 15.98
C GLU A 137 0.22 14.41 15.49
N THR A 138 0.95 13.35 15.15
CA THR A 138 2.33 13.45 14.69
C THR A 138 2.42 14.06 13.30
N GLU A 139 3.23 15.11 13.18
CA GLU A 139 3.65 15.68 11.89
C GLU A 139 5.05 15.14 11.57
N ALA A 140 5.18 14.44 10.43
CA ALA A 140 6.45 13.92 9.96
C ALA A 140 6.51 13.93 8.44
N GLN A 141 7.71 14.07 7.86
CA GLN A 141 7.93 13.96 6.42
C GLN A 141 8.25 12.51 6.06
N VAL A 142 7.38 11.87 5.29
CA VAL A 142 7.54 10.47 4.87
C VAL A 142 7.78 10.41 3.35
N LEU A 143 8.81 9.69 2.94
CA LEU A 143 9.09 9.39 1.55
C LEU A 143 8.90 7.90 1.30
N SER A 144 8.16 7.55 0.26
CA SER A 144 8.06 6.17 -0.23
C SER A 144 8.55 6.11 -1.67
N ILE A 145 9.45 5.19 -1.96
CA ILE A 145 9.90 4.88 -3.32
C ILE A 145 9.26 3.56 -3.73
N GLY A 146 8.44 3.59 -4.78
CA GLY A 146 7.53 2.52 -5.15
C GLY A 146 6.13 2.74 -4.56
N LEU A 147 5.11 2.78 -5.42
CA LEU A 147 3.71 2.94 -5.02
C LEU A 147 3.00 1.60 -4.86
N GLY A 148 3.25 0.64 -5.77
CA GLY A 148 2.51 -0.63 -5.82
C GLY A 148 1.00 -0.40 -5.89
N ALA A 149 0.20 -1.15 -5.12
CA ALA A 149 -1.23 -0.90 -4.96
C ALA A 149 -1.55 0.30 -4.05
N GLY A 150 -0.53 0.94 -3.44
CA GLY A 150 -0.69 2.11 -2.58
C GLY A 150 -1.07 1.82 -1.13
N PHE A 151 -0.93 0.57 -0.67
CA PHE A 151 -1.33 0.16 0.69
C PHE A 151 -0.63 0.96 1.78
N VAL A 152 0.72 0.99 1.80
CA VAL A 152 1.50 1.68 2.83
C VAL A 152 1.11 3.15 2.93
N ASN A 153 1.07 3.84 1.79
CA ASN A 153 0.75 5.26 1.72
C ASN A 153 -0.69 5.56 2.13
N SER A 154 -1.66 4.75 1.65
CA SER A 154 -3.07 4.93 1.97
C SER A 154 -3.38 4.62 3.44
N TYR A 155 -2.71 3.63 4.02
CA TYR A 155 -2.81 3.32 5.43
C TYR A 155 -2.26 4.46 6.28
N LEU A 156 -1.05 4.96 5.98
CA LEU A 156 -0.43 6.05 6.71
C LEU A 156 -1.26 7.33 6.62
N HIS A 157 -1.70 7.71 5.42
CA HIS A 157 -2.54 8.89 5.20
C HIS A 157 -3.87 8.83 5.96
N HIS A 158 -4.52 7.67 5.97
CA HIS A 158 -5.80 7.50 6.67
C HIS A 158 -5.65 7.48 8.20
N ASN A 159 -4.65 6.76 8.71
CA ASN A 159 -4.51 6.54 10.15
C ASN A 159 -3.70 7.62 10.86
N TYR A 160 -2.84 8.34 10.15
CA TYR A 160 -1.99 9.41 10.66
C TYR A 160 -2.13 10.65 9.75
N PRO A 161 -3.29 11.35 9.81
CA PRO A 161 -3.68 12.37 8.83
C PRO A 161 -2.77 13.60 8.80
N LYS A 162 -1.87 13.75 9.79
CA LYS A 162 -0.92 14.85 9.85
C LYS A 162 0.43 14.56 9.18
N LEU A 163 0.71 13.30 8.80
CA LEU A 163 1.92 12.96 8.04
C LEU A 163 1.91 13.64 6.67
N ASN A 164 3.09 14.07 6.22
CA ASN A 164 3.30 14.61 4.88
C ASN A 164 4.01 13.56 4.02
N ILE A 165 3.25 12.84 3.21
CA ILE A 165 3.67 11.66 2.47
C ILE A 165 3.96 12.05 1.01
N THR A 166 5.17 11.75 0.56
CA THR A 166 5.56 11.78 -0.85
C THR A 166 5.80 10.37 -1.32
N VAL A 167 5.03 9.89 -2.28
CA VAL A 167 5.33 8.64 -2.97
C VAL A 167 5.92 8.94 -4.35
N VAL A 168 7.01 8.26 -4.68
CA VAL A 168 7.70 8.38 -5.97
C VAL A 168 7.61 7.04 -6.67
N ASP A 169 7.02 7.01 -7.86
CA ASP A 169 6.95 5.82 -8.70
C ASP A 169 7.45 6.15 -10.10
N ILE A 170 8.15 5.21 -10.75
CA ILE A 170 8.70 5.43 -12.09
C ILE A 170 7.61 5.32 -13.17
N GLU A 171 6.53 4.58 -12.87
CA GLU A 171 5.48 4.23 -13.82
C GLU A 171 4.21 5.08 -13.61
N PRO A 172 3.86 5.99 -14.56
CA PRO A 172 2.67 6.81 -14.44
C PRO A 172 1.38 5.98 -14.38
N LYS A 173 1.36 4.82 -15.06
CA LYS A 173 0.19 3.95 -15.09
C LYS A 173 -0.15 3.35 -13.73
N ILE A 174 0.84 3.16 -12.86
CA ILE A 174 0.60 2.69 -11.48
C ILE A 174 -0.19 3.75 -10.71
N VAL A 175 0.15 5.03 -10.87
CA VAL A 175 -0.61 6.13 -10.25
C VAL A 175 -2.05 6.17 -10.75
N ASP A 176 -2.26 6.07 -12.06
CA ASP A 176 -3.61 6.06 -12.67
C ASP A 176 -4.47 4.90 -12.16
N VAL A 177 -3.85 3.72 -12.06
CA VAL A 177 -4.48 2.51 -11.52
C VAL A 177 -4.84 2.67 -10.05
N CYS A 178 -3.94 3.23 -9.24
CA CYS A 178 -4.19 3.46 -7.82
C CYS A 178 -5.34 4.45 -7.58
N LEU A 179 -5.42 5.51 -8.38
CA LEU A 179 -6.52 6.47 -8.35
C LEU A 179 -7.86 5.83 -8.73
N ARG A 180 -7.87 4.95 -9.74
CA ARG A 180 -9.10 4.34 -10.25
C ARG A 180 -9.60 3.18 -9.40
N TRP A 181 -8.70 2.28 -9.02
CA TRP A 181 -9.06 0.96 -8.50
C TRP A 181 -8.75 0.80 -7.01
N PHE A 182 -7.78 1.53 -6.48
CA PHE A 182 -7.30 1.39 -5.11
C PHE A 182 -7.67 2.57 -4.21
N ASP A 183 -8.60 3.42 -4.64
CA ASP A 183 -9.11 4.57 -3.87
C ASP A 183 -7.97 5.47 -3.36
N LEU A 184 -6.87 5.60 -4.10
CA LEU A 184 -5.76 6.48 -3.72
C LEU A 184 -6.29 7.92 -3.61
N GLN A 185 -6.08 8.54 -2.45
CA GLN A 185 -6.48 9.91 -2.18
C GLN A 185 -5.24 10.78 -2.12
N LEU A 186 -5.15 11.76 -3.01
CA LEU A 186 -4.05 12.73 -3.05
C LEU A 186 -4.57 14.10 -2.64
N ASP A 187 -3.78 14.81 -1.84
CA ASP A 187 -4.09 16.13 -1.29
C ASP A 187 -2.78 16.88 -0.92
N GLU A 188 -2.88 17.93 -0.10
CA GLU A 188 -1.72 18.71 0.35
C GLU A 188 -0.70 17.91 1.18
N ARG A 189 -1.14 16.81 1.82
CA ARG A 189 -0.35 15.96 2.72
C ARG A 189 -0.03 14.60 2.10
N HIS A 190 -0.60 14.25 0.95
CA HIS A 190 -0.28 13.03 0.24
C HIS A 190 -0.19 13.27 -1.26
N ARG A 191 1.00 13.10 -1.83
CA ARG A 191 1.27 13.36 -3.25
C ARG A 191 2.03 12.21 -3.89
N ALA A 192 1.68 11.91 -5.14
CA ALA A 192 2.41 10.98 -6.00
C ALA A 192 3.23 11.75 -7.04
N ILE A 193 4.51 11.38 -7.19
CA ILE A 193 5.44 11.97 -8.14
C ILE A 193 5.91 10.89 -9.10
N VAL A 194 5.67 11.09 -10.40
CA VAL A 194 6.18 10.18 -11.43
C VAL A 194 7.62 10.54 -11.75
N ALA A 195 8.58 9.80 -11.19
CA ALA A 195 10.00 10.03 -11.39
C ALA A 195 10.84 8.78 -11.08
N ASP A 196 12.08 8.78 -11.56
CA ASP A 196 13.10 7.83 -11.11
C ASP A 196 13.44 8.09 -9.62
N GLY A 197 13.28 7.06 -8.79
CA GLY A 197 13.49 7.16 -7.34
C GLY A 197 14.94 7.46 -6.94
N VAL A 198 15.92 6.90 -7.65
CA VAL A 198 17.35 7.16 -7.38
C VAL A 198 17.66 8.62 -7.70
N LYS A 199 17.22 9.09 -8.87
CA LYS A 199 17.37 10.50 -9.25
C LYS A 199 16.70 11.41 -8.22
N PHE A 200 15.49 11.09 -7.79
CA PHE A 200 14.76 11.86 -6.78
C PHE A 200 15.54 11.95 -5.46
N ILE A 201 16.11 10.84 -4.97
CA ILE A 201 16.94 10.83 -3.75
C ILE A 201 18.16 11.73 -3.92
N HIS A 202 18.86 11.65 -5.05
CA HIS A 202 20.04 12.49 -5.32
C HIS A 202 19.69 13.98 -5.41
N ASP A 203 18.59 14.32 -6.07
CA ASP A 203 18.16 15.71 -6.20
C ASP A 203 17.67 16.26 -4.86
N ALA A 204 16.90 15.48 -4.09
CA ALA A 204 16.51 15.82 -2.72
C ALA A 204 17.74 16.05 -1.81
N ALA A 205 18.80 15.26 -1.95
CA ALA A 205 20.05 15.45 -1.21
C ALA A 205 20.77 16.76 -1.58
N LYS A 206 20.76 17.14 -2.87
CA LYS A 206 21.33 18.42 -3.33
C LYS A 206 20.51 19.62 -2.86
N GLU A 207 19.19 19.48 -2.85
CA GLU A 207 18.23 20.50 -2.38
C GLU A 207 18.20 20.63 -0.85
N GLY A 208 18.84 19.71 -0.12
CA GLY A 208 18.84 19.71 1.34
C GLY A 208 17.50 19.30 1.96
N ARG A 209 16.64 18.60 1.20
CA ARG A 209 15.36 18.08 1.69
C ARG A 209 15.59 17.01 2.75
N LYS A 210 14.67 16.94 3.71
CA LYS A 210 14.76 16.05 4.87
C LYS A 210 13.47 15.27 5.09
N TYR A 211 13.63 14.00 5.46
CA TYR A 211 12.57 13.06 5.77
C TYR A 211 12.82 12.38 7.11
N ASP A 212 11.75 12.16 7.85
CA ASP A 212 11.76 11.43 9.12
C ASP A 212 11.67 9.92 8.88
N ALA A 213 11.01 9.50 7.80
CA ALA A 213 10.99 8.11 7.37
C ALA A 213 11.15 8.00 5.86
N VAL A 214 11.94 7.03 5.41
CA VAL A 214 12.06 6.66 3.99
C VAL A 214 11.78 5.17 3.80
N HIS A 215 10.74 4.84 3.04
CA HIS A 215 10.42 3.48 2.64
C HIS A 215 10.93 3.23 1.22
N ILE A 216 11.71 2.17 1.01
CA ILE A 216 12.16 1.73 -0.33
C ILE A 216 11.49 0.40 -0.65
N ASP A 217 10.47 0.45 -1.50
CA ASP A 217 9.68 -0.69 -2.01
C ASP A 217 9.68 -0.69 -3.55
N ALA A 218 10.86 -0.54 -4.13
CA ALA A 218 11.06 -0.52 -5.58
C ALA A 218 11.54 -1.89 -6.05
N CYS A 219 10.61 -2.70 -6.53
CA CYS A 219 10.84 -4.09 -6.91
C CYS A 219 10.90 -4.30 -8.44
N THR A 220 11.44 -5.45 -8.85
CA THR A 220 11.37 -5.94 -10.23
C THR A 220 10.79 -7.35 -10.29
N THR A 221 10.08 -7.66 -11.38
CA THR A 221 9.66 -9.03 -11.72
C THR A 221 10.70 -9.77 -12.58
N ASP A 222 11.80 -9.10 -12.94
CA ASP A 222 12.89 -9.70 -13.70
C ASP A 222 13.64 -10.75 -12.84
N LEU A 223 13.34 -12.02 -13.10
CA LEU A 223 13.96 -13.18 -12.46
C LEU A 223 15.48 -13.29 -12.73
N SER A 224 16.01 -12.54 -13.70
CA SER A 224 17.45 -12.47 -13.94
C SER A 224 18.17 -11.66 -12.86
N SER A 225 17.47 -10.72 -12.22
CA SER A 225 17.98 -9.89 -11.13
C SER A 225 18.46 -10.73 -9.95
N GLU A 226 19.52 -10.27 -9.28
CA GLU A 226 20.05 -10.92 -8.07
C GLU A 226 19.14 -10.68 -6.85
N LEU A 227 18.43 -9.56 -6.84
CA LEU A 227 17.56 -9.12 -5.77
C LEU A 227 16.26 -8.59 -6.40
N ALA A 228 15.11 -9.08 -5.94
CA ALA A 228 13.82 -8.63 -6.44
C ALA A 228 13.45 -7.27 -5.87
N CYS A 229 13.69 -7.11 -4.56
CA CYS A 229 13.32 -5.93 -3.79
C CYS A 229 14.40 -5.64 -2.73
N PRO A 230 14.82 -4.36 -2.55
CA PRO A 230 14.73 -3.34 -3.59
C PRO A 230 15.62 -3.71 -4.79
N ILE A 231 15.39 -3.11 -5.95
CA ILE A 231 16.31 -3.30 -7.09
C ILE A 231 17.74 -2.83 -6.71
N PRO A 232 18.81 -3.55 -7.12
CA PRO A 232 20.16 -3.34 -6.58
C PRO A 232 20.71 -1.90 -6.66
N ILE A 233 20.25 -1.08 -7.61
CA ILE A 233 20.69 0.33 -7.75
C ILE A 233 20.39 1.18 -6.51
N PHE A 234 19.39 0.82 -5.69
CA PHE A 234 19.11 1.50 -4.41
C PHE A 234 20.15 1.19 -3.33
N LEU A 235 20.88 0.07 -3.46
CA LEU A 235 21.91 -0.36 -2.52
C LEU A 235 23.31 0.12 -2.91
N ASN A 236 23.45 0.81 -4.05
CA ASN A 236 24.72 1.37 -4.47
C ASN A 236 25.25 2.37 -3.43
N PRO A 237 26.56 2.38 -3.12
CA PRO A 237 27.14 3.26 -2.10
C PRO A 237 26.81 4.76 -2.29
N GLU A 238 26.75 5.22 -3.54
CA GLU A 238 26.38 6.61 -3.86
C GLU A 238 24.92 6.92 -3.52
N THR A 239 24.00 6.01 -3.87
CA THR A 239 22.57 6.12 -3.55
C THR A 239 22.36 6.05 -2.03
N VAL A 240 23.02 5.12 -1.35
CA VAL A 240 22.96 4.99 0.12
C VAL A 240 23.52 6.22 0.82
N ALA A 241 24.62 6.79 0.30
CA ALA A 241 25.17 8.04 0.82
C ALA A 241 24.22 9.24 0.60
N ALA A 242 23.50 9.28 -0.53
CA ALA A 242 22.47 10.28 -0.77
C ALA A 242 21.23 10.07 0.12
N LEU A 243 20.81 8.82 0.33
CA LEU A 243 19.73 8.44 1.24
C LEU A 243 20.02 8.91 2.67
N SER A 244 21.23 8.62 3.17
CA SER A 244 21.67 9.10 4.50
C SER A 244 21.63 10.63 4.60
N LYS A 245 21.94 11.35 3.51
CA LYS A 245 21.86 12.82 3.48
C LYS A 245 20.44 13.36 3.48
N ILE A 246 19.41 12.60 3.10
CA ILE A 246 18.02 13.06 3.14
C ILE A 246 17.29 12.66 4.43
N LEU A 247 17.89 11.85 5.30
CA LEU A 247 17.31 11.55 6.62
C LEU A 247 17.54 12.71 7.60
N THR A 248 16.57 12.92 8.51
CA THR A 248 16.76 13.73 9.71
C THR A 248 17.69 13.00 10.70
N LYS A 249 18.13 13.67 11.76
CA LYS A 249 19.04 13.05 12.75
C LYS A 249 18.45 11.83 13.46
N LYS A 250 17.11 11.78 13.57
CA LYS A 250 16.36 10.65 14.13
C LYS A 250 15.73 9.79 13.03
N GLY A 251 15.86 10.19 11.77
CA GLY A 251 15.11 9.57 10.69
C GLY A 251 15.55 8.14 10.44
N SER A 252 14.60 7.31 10.00
CA SER A 252 14.87 5.92 9.63
C SER A 252 14.66 5.69 8.14
N SER A 253 15.34 4.68 7.61
CA SER A 253 15.00 4.08 6.32
C SER A 253 14.65 2.62 6.53
N SER A 254 13.64 2.15 5.80
CA SER A 254 13.27 0.74 5.75
C SER A 254 13.19 0.25 4.32
N GLU A 255 13.91 -0.84 4.06
CA GLU A 255 13.97 -1.51 2.78
C GLU A 255 13.44 -2.95 2.94
N PHE A 256 12.59 -3.40 2.01
CA PHE A 256 12.16 -4.80 1.98
C PHE A 256 13.16 -5.64 1.19
N PHE A 257 13.91 -6.51 1.85
CA PHE A 257 14.88 -7.39 1.19
C PHE A 257 14.24 -8.72 0.77
N PHE A 258 13.98 -8.89 -0.53
CA PHE A 258 13.48 -10.14 -1.12
C PHE A 258 14.47 -10.71 -2.12
N PRO A 259 15.34 -11.66 -1.70
CA PRO A 259 16.30 -12.31 -2.59
C PRO A 259 15.59 -13.28 -3.54
N PHE A 260 16.01 -13.31 -4.80
CA PHE A 260 15.65 -14.43 -5.68
C PHE A 260 16.52 -15.63 -5.30
N ILE A 261 15.92 -16.62 -4.62
CA ILE A 261 16.61 -17.90 -4.33
C ILE A 261 16.71 -18.68 -5.65
N LYS A 262 17.83 -18.51 -6.38
CA LYS A 262 18.18 -19.39 -7.49
C LYS A 262 18.60 -20.75 -6.92
N TYR A 263 17.69 -21.71 -6.90
CA TYR A 263 18.07 -23.11 -6.72
C TYR A 263 18.87 -23.52 -7.96
N SER A 264 20.17 -23.73 -7.79
CA SER A 264 20.98 -24.42 -8.80
C SER A 264 20.58 -25.89 -8.79
N HIS A 265 20.05 -26.37 -9.92
CA HIS A 265 19.95 -27.80 -10.20
C HIS A 265 21.29 -28.36 -10.65
#